data_AF-A0A1V9YPM7-F1
#
_entry.id   AF-A0A1V9YPM7-F1
#
_cell.length_a   1.000
_cell.length_b   1.000
_cell.length_c   1.000
_cell.angle_alpha   90.00
_cell.angle_beta   90.00
_cell.angle_gamma   90.00
#
_symmetry.space_group_name_H-M   'P 1'
#
loop_
_entity.id
_entity.type
_entity.pdbx_description
1 polymer ?
#
loop_
_entity_poly.entity_id
_entity_poly.type
_entity_poly.pdbx_seq_one_letter_code
_entity_poly.pdbx_strand_id
1 'polypeptide(L)'
;MLTCQMWSVWVLCVVTKTILYIISFFSIGFSIRLLSIRNTDVLKHTQVAQRNDIGAIRQSHTIPSNYRYWGLYLDARCLFMAFIVLYVLLMLTRVRAVRSPSRVPYAVKTFCNHTMFSTSWNTLFIDRFVSDDGVSKIRNGPDRSTILCEKTSVLMNIAWMTDPIEYLLSRFWNHSTVYFYRDKATDEVFLHPLSPDELKLLAGDVEEFLLMEERKELNEVPWSERIYCC
;
A
#
# COMPACT_ATOMS: atom_id res chain seq x y z
N MET A 1 15.38 15.78 20.43
CA MET A 1 14.18 15.64 19.57
C MET A 1 13.90 14.22 19.08
N LEU A 2 14.82 13.25 19.17
CA LEU A 2 14.60 11.84 18.75
C LEU A 2 13.63 11.04 19.64
N THR A 3 13.50 11.39 20.92
CA THR A 3 12.63 10.67 21.87
C THR A 3 11.14 10.83 21.58
N CYS A 4 10.74 11.93 20.93
CA CYS A 4 9.33 12.21 20.62
C CYS A 4 8.84 11.40 19.41
N GLN A 5 9.69 11.20 18.39
CA GLN A 5 9.34 10.39 17.23
C GLN A 5 9.26 8.89 17.56
N MET A 6 10.16 8.38 18.40
CA MET A 6 10.12 6.97 18.82
C MET A 6 8.84 6.64 19.61
N TRP A 7 8.34 7.57 20.42
CA TRP A 7 7.11 7.35 21.19
C TRP A 7 5.89 7.17 20.29
N SER A 8 5.75 8.00 19.24
CA SER A 8 4.66 7.90 18.27
C SER A 8 4.68 6.58 17.49
N VAL A 9 5.87 6.09 17.12
CA VAL A 9 6.03 4.80 16.43
C VAL A 9 5.66 3.63 17.34
N TRP A 10 6.05 3.70 18.62
CA TRP A 10 5.72 2.67 19.60
C TRP A 10 4.22 2.61 19.87
N VAL A 11 3.57 3.76 20.05
CA VAL A 11 2.12 3.86 20.25
C VAL A 11 1.38 3.31 19.03
N LEU A 12 1.81 3.66 17.81
CA LEU A 12 1.21 3.14 16.59
C LEU A 12 1.36 1.60 16.48
N CYS A 13 2.53 1.05 16.82
CA CYS A 13 2.78 -0.39 16.79
C CYS A 13 1.94 -1.14 17.82
N VAL A 14 1.80 -0.59 19.03
CA VAL A 14 0.94 -1.18 20.07
C VAL A 14 -0.52 -1.13 19.65
N VAL A 15 -1.01 0.02 19.17
CA VAL A 15 -2.40 0.19 18.74
C VAL A 15 -2.76 -0.74 17.58
N THR A 16 -1.89 -0.85 16.57
CA THR A 16 -2.12 -1.74 15.43
C THR A 16 -2.14 -3.22 15.85
N LYS A 17 -1.24 -3.64 16.73
CA LYS A 17 -1.26 -5.00 17.31
C LYS A 17 -2.53 -5.25 18.12
N THR A 18 -2.94 -4.32 18.98
CA THR A 18 -4.17 -4.46 19.78
C THR A 18 -5.40 -4.57 18.88
N ILE A 19 -5.50 -3.77 17.81
CA ILE A 19 -6.59 -3.87 16.84
C ILE A 19 -6.59 -5.24 16.15
N LEU A 20 -5.43 -5.76 15.73
CA LEU A 20 -5.32 -7.09 15.13
C LEU A 20 -5.78 -8.21 16.08
N TYR A 21 -5.40 -8.14 17.36
CA TYR A 21 -5.85 -9.11 18.36
C TYR A 21 -7.36 -9.03 18.59
N ILE A 22 -7.93 -7.83 18.64
CA ILE A 22 -9.38 -7.63 18.79
C ILE A 22 -10.13 -8.21 17.58
N ILE A 23 -9.68 -7.91 16.35
CA ILE A 23 -10.29 -8.45 15.12
C ILE A 23 -10.22 -9.98 15.12
N SER A 24 -9.06 -10.55 15.47
CA SER A 24 -8.87 -12.01 15.54
C SER A 24 -9.77 -12.65 16.60
N PHE A 25 -9.92 -12.02 17.76
CA PHE A 25 -10.80 -12.48 18.83
C PHE A 25 -12.27 -12.49 18.40
N PHE A 26 -12.73 -11.41 17.76
CA PHE A 26 -14.09 -11.36 17.20
C PHE A 26 -14.27 -12.41 16.11
N SER A 27 -13.31 -12.58 15.21
CA SER A 27 -13.35 -13.61 14.17
C SER A 27 -13.54 -15.01 14.76
N ILE A 28 -12.74 -15.40 15.77
CA ILE A 28 -12.87 -16.68 16.46
C ILE A 28 -14.25 -16.83 17.12
N GLY A 29 -14.71 -15.80 17.84
CA GLY A 29 -16.03 -15.83 18.48
C GLY A 29 -17.18 -15.99 17.48
N PHE A 30 -17.10 -15.32 16.34
CA PHE A 30 -18.07 -15.45 15.25
C PHE A 30 -17.98 -16.83 14.59
N SER A 31 -16.79 -17.38 14.35
CA SER A 31 -16.60 -18.73 13.81
C SER A 31 -17.21 -19.81 14.71
N ILE A 32 -17.04 -19.71 16.03
CA ILE A 32 -17.62 -20.67 17.00
C ILE A 32 -19.16 -20.59 16.99
N ARG A 33 -19.73 -19.37 16.99
CA ARG A 33 -21.19 -19.20 16.89
C ARG A 33 -21.75 -19.70 15.56
N LEU A 34 -21.04 -19.49 14.46
CA LEU A 34 -21.42 -19.99 13.13
C LEU A 34 -21.41 -21.53 13.10
N LEU A 35 -20.42 -22.17 13.71
CA LEU A 35 -20.36 -23.62 13.83
C LEU A 35 -21.50 -24.17 14.70
N SER A 36 -21.83 -23.50 15.81
CA SER A 36 -22.93 -23.89 16.69
C SER A 36 -24.30 -23.74 16.02
N ILE A 37 -24.52 -22.66 15.26
CA ILE A 37 -25.76 -22.47 14.47
C ILE A 37 -25.83 -23.45 13.29
N ARG A 38 -24.68 -23.84 12.74
CA ARG A 38 -24.56 -24.89 11.71
C ARG A 38 -24.52 -26.29 12.28
N ASN A 39 -24.66 -26.47 13.60
CA ASN A 39 -24.78 -27.80 14.17
C ASN A 39 -26.16 -28.38 13.79
N THR A 40 -26.25 -28.86 12.56
CA THR A 40 -27.30 -29.76 12.11
C THR A 40 -26.98 -31.12 12.70
N ASP A 41 -27.02 -31.19 14.02
CA ASP A 41 -26.92 -32.46 14.73
C ASP A 41 -28.00 -33.35 14.11
N VAL A 42 -27.58 -34.46 13.51
CA VAL A 42 -28.45 -35.30 12.69
C VAL A 42 -29.40 -36.00 13.65
N LEU A 43 -30.49 -35.31 14.00
CA LEU A 43 -31.43 -35.65 15.07
C LEU A 43 -32.19 -36.97 14.84
N LYS A 44 -32.03 -37.60 13.67
CA LYS A 44 -32.57 -38.95 13.42
C LYS A 44 -31.95 -39.58 12.18
N HIS A 45 -31.21 -40.67 12.38
CA HIS A 45 -30.97 -41.64 11.31
C HIS A 45 -32.27 -42.41 11.06
N THR A 46 -33.05 -41.97 10.07
CA THR A 46 -34.15 -42.77 9.53
C THR A 46 -33.57 -43.73 8.49
N GLN A 47 -33.79 -45.04 8.67
CA GLN A 47 -33.46 -46.02 7.65
C GLN A 47 -34.41 -45.82 6.47
N VAL A 48 -33.90 -45.24 5.38
CA VAL A 48 -34.64 -45.11 4.13
C VAL A 48 -34.29 -46.31 3.25
N ALA A 49 -35.31 -47.03 2.76
CA ALA A 49 -35.14 -48.19 1.91
C ALA A 49 -34.32 -47.84 0.65
N GLN A 50 -33.21 -48.56 0.44
CA GLN A 50 -32.31 -48.38 -0.69
C GLN A 50 -32.95 -48.98 -1.95
N ARG A 51 -33.62 -48.15 -2.75
CA ARG A 51 -33.97 -48.47 -4.13
C ARG A 51 -33.11 -47.62 -5.05
N ASN A 52 -32.37 -48.24 -5.97
CA ASN A 52 -31.32 -47.60 -6.77
C ASN A 52 -31.81 -46.36 -7.57
N ASP A 53 -33.08 -46.34 -7.99
CA ASP A 53 -33.66 -45.20 -8.71
C ASP A 53 -33.90 -43.97 -7.81
N ILE A 54 -34.13 -44.17 -6.51
CA ILE A 54 -34.38 -43.08 -5.56
C ILE A 54 -33.07 -42.37 -5.21
N GLY A 55 -31.92 -43.05 -5.30
CA GLY A 55 -30.59 -42.48 -5.04
C GLY A 55 -30.21 -41.40 -6.04
N ALA A 56 -30.48 -41.62 -7.34
CA ALA A 56 -30.18 -40.66 -8.40
C ALA A 56 -31.10 -39.42 -8.35
N ILE A 57 -32.40 -39.61 -8.07
CA ILE A 57 -33.35 -38.51 -7.88
C ILE A 57 -33.00 -37.70 -6.62
N ARG A 58 -32.51 -38.35 -5.56
CA ARG A 58 -32.00 -37.61 -4.39
C ARG A 58 -30.76 -36.80 -4.77
N GLN A 59 -29.77 -37.38 -5.43
CA GLN A 59 -28.55 -36.63 -5.78
C GLN A 59 -28.83 -35.42 -6.69
N SER A 60 -29.82 -35.49 -7.58
CA SER A 60 -30.22 -34.34 -8.40
C SER A 60 -31.00 -33.28 -7.60
N HIS A 61 -31.74 -33.66 -6.56
CA HIS A 61 -32.45 -32.74 -5.67
C HIS A 61 -31.66 -32.31 -4.41
N THR A 62 -30.54 -32.98 -4.08
CA THR A 62 -29.70 -32.72 -2.89
C THR A 62 -28.38 -32.05 -3.22
N ILE A 63 -28.19 -31.52 -4.42
CA ILE A 63 -27.28 -30.40 -4.59
C ILE A 63 -28.16 -29.17 -4.41
N PRO A 64 -28.44 -28.72 -3.16
CA PRO A 64 -29.04 -27.42 -3.02
C PRO A 64 -28.02 -26.47 -3.64
N SER A 65 -28.38 -25.87 -4.77
CA SER A 65 -27.77 -24.64 -5.28
C SER A 65 -28.11 -23.54 -4.28
N ASN A 66 -27.65 -23.72 -3.05
CA ASN A 66 -27.70 -22.77 -1.98
C ASN A 66 -26.57 -21.80 -2.32
N TYR A 67 -26.82 -20.93 -3.31
CA TYR A 67 -26.15 -19.65 -3.43
C TYR A 67 -26.54 -18.84 -2.19
N ARG A 68 -26.03 -19.29 -1.04
CA ARG A 68 -26.39 -18.78 0.27
C ARG A 68 -25.52 -17.57 0.50
N TYR A 69 -25.85 -16.50 -0.22
CA TYR A 69 -25.31 -15.15 -0.04
C TYR A 69 -25.38 -14.68 1.41
N TRP A 70 -26.14 -15.38 2.26
CA TRP A 70 -26.17 -15.21 3.70
C TRP A 70 -24.78 -15.23 4.36
N GLY A 71 -23.84 -16.07 3.88
CA GLY A 71 -22.47 -16.07 4.40
C GLY A 71 -21.74 -14.76 4.10
N LEU A 72 -21.74 -14.35 2.83
CA LEU A 72 -21.15 -13.07 2.39
C LEU A 72 -21.83 -11.86 3.04
N TYR A 73 -23.15 -11.91 3.19
CA TYR A 73 -23.92 -10.86 3.84
C TYR A 73 -23.58 -10.72 5.33
N LEU A 74 -23.42 -11.84 6.02
CA LEU A 74 -23.03 -11.86 7.43
C LEU A 74 -21.60 -11.35 7.60
N ASP A 75 -20.68 -11.72 6.70
CA ASP A 75 -19.32 -11.22 6.68
C ASP A 75 -19.26 -9.71 6.42
N ALA A 76 -19.98 -9.22 5.40
CA ALA A 76 -20.10 -7.80 5.10
C ALA A 76 -20.68 -7.00 6.27
N ARG A 77 -21.69 -7.53 6.98
CA ARG A 77 -22.22 -6.92 8.20
C ARG A 77 -21.20 -6.88 9.33
N CYS A 78 -20.42 -7.94 9.51
CA CYS A 78 -19.36 -7.97 10.53
C CYS A 78 -18.27 -6.94 10.22
N LEU A 79 -17.85 -6.84 8.95
CA LEU A 79 -16.88 -5.85 8.49
C LEU A 79 -17.41 -4.42 8.71
N PHE A 80 -18.65 -4.16 8.33
CA PHE A 80 -19.30 -2.87 8.55
C PHE A 80 -19.38 -2.49 10.04
N MET A 81 -19.76 -3.43 10.91
CA MET A 81 -19.78 -3.21 12.36
C MET A 81 -18.37 -2.97 12.92
N ALA A 82 -17.37 -3.73 12.48
CA ALA A 82 -15.98 -3.52 12.88
C ALA A 82 -15.48 -2.14 12.45
N PHE A 83 -15.87 -1.67 11.25
CA PHE A 83 -15.56 -0.34 10.77
C PHE A 83 -16.20 0.76 11.63
N ILE A 84 -17.48 0.62 12.01
CA ILE A 84 -18.15 1.56 12.93
C ILE A 84 -17.44 1.59 14.28
N VAL A 85 -17.11 0.43 14.87
CA VAL A 85 -16.41 0.34 16.15
C VAL A 85 -15.04 1.02 16.06
N LEU A 86 -14.28 0.74 15.00
CA LEU A 86 -12.98 1.38 14.77
C LEU A 86 -13.13 2.90 14.61
N TYR A 87 -14.13 3.36 13.86
CA TYR A 87 -14.42 4.79 13.69
C TYR A 87 -14.73 5.47 15.01
N VAL A 88 -15.60 4.88 15.85
CA VAL A 88 -15.92 5.40 17.18
C VAL A 88 -14.69 5.42 18.08
N LEU A 89 -13.85 4.37 18.06
CA LEU A 89 -12.60 4.33 18.82
C LEU A 89 -11.62 5.43 18.37
N LEU A 90 -11.46 5.65 17.07
CA LEU A 90 -10.62 6.72 16.52
C LEU A 90 -11.16 8.10 16.91
N MET A 91 -12.49 8.28 16.92
CA MET A 91 -13.14 9.52 17.37
C MET A 91 -12.92 9.77 18.86
N LEU A 92 -13.11 8.75 19.70
CA LEU A 92 -12.96 8.83 21.16
C LEU A 92 -11.50 9.08 21.58
N THR A 93 -10.55 8.45 20.90
CA THR A 93 -9.12 8.64 21.16
C THR A 93 -8.61 10.02 20.70
N ARG A 94 -9.45 10.84 20.06
CA ARG A 94 -9.13 12.19 19.58
C ARG A 94 -7.78 12.24 18.87
N VAL A 95 -7.45 11.19 18.11
CA VAL A 95 -6.16 11.09 17.43
C VAL A 95 -6.14 12.14 16.32
N ARG A 96 -5.64 13.34 16.65
CA ARG A 96 -5.58 14.49 15.75
C ARG A 96 -4.56 14.30 14.63
N ALA A 97 -3.68 13.31 14.74
CA ALA A 97 -2.68 13.03 13.71
C ALA A 97 -2.38 11.52 13.61
N VAL A 98 -3.22 10.77 12.88
CA VAL A 98 -2.74 9.60 12.09
C VAL A 98 -2.38 10.10 10.68
N ARG A 99 -1.82 11.30 10.59
CA ARG A 99 -1.38 11.90 9.33
C ARG A 99 0.05 12.34 9.56
N SER A 100 0.96 11.40 9.34
CA SER A 100 2.35 11.78 9.09
C SER A 100 2.40 12.11 7.61
N PRO A 101 2.78 13.34 7.20
CA PRO A 101 3.09 13.61 5.82
C PRO A 101 4.25 12.69 5.43
N SER A 102 3.99 11.68 4.61
CA SER A 102 5.04 10.86 4.00
C SER A 102 5.35 11.45 2.64
N ARG A 103 6.61 11.86 2.44
CA ARG A 103 7.09 12.22 1.11
C ARG A 103 7.28 10.92 0.33
N VAL A 104 6.55 10.80 -0.77
CA VAL A 104 6.67 9.67 -1.70
C VAL A 104 7.73 10.06 -2.74
N PRO A 105 8.79 9.25 -2.95
CA PRO A 105 9.76 9.49 -4.00
C PRO A 105 9.11 9.56 -5.37
N TYR A 106 9.66 10.38 -6.27
CA TYR A 106 9.09 10.56 -7.60
C TYR A 106 9.07 9.26 -8.40
N ALA A 107 10.11 8.43 -8.30
CA ALA A 107 10.15 7.14 -8.99
C ALA A 107 8.98 6.22 -8.58
N VAL A 108 8.66 6.19 -7.28
CA VAL A 108 7.51 5.43 -6.77
C VAL A 108 6.21 5.93 -7.39
N LYS A 109 6.04 7.25 -7.46
CA LYS A 109 4.83 7.88 -8.00
C LYS A 109 4.66 7.63 -9.50
N THR A 110 5.76 7.58 -10.24
CA THR A 110 5.75 7.44 -11.70
C THR A 110 5.66 5.98 -12.14
N PHE A 111 6.36 5.07 -11.46
CA PHE A 111 6.50 3.68 -11.93
C PHE A 111 5.59 2.68 -11.23
N CYS A 112 5.18 2.93 -9.98
CA CYS A 112 4.37 1.97 -9.26
C CYS A 112 2.87 2.18 -9.50
N ASN A 113 2.13 1.08 -9.58
CA ASN A 113 0.67 1.09 -9.60
C ASN A 113 0.13 1.76 -8.33
N HIS A 114 -0.76 2.75 -8.52
CA HIS A 114 -1.39 3.49 -7.44
C HIS A 114 -2.16 2.61 -6.45
N THR A 115 -2.56 1.40 -6.85
CA THR A 115 -3.24 0.44 -5.97
C THR A 115 -2.32 -0.11 -4.87
N MET A 116 -1.01 -0.20 -5.10
CA MET A 116 -0.05 -0.73 -4.12
C MET A 116 0.09 0.18 -2.89
N PHE A 117 0.00 1.49 -3.10
CA PHE A 117 0.14 2.51 -2.06
C PHE A 117 -1.20 2.94 -1.44
N SER A 118 -2.32 2.45 -1.98
CA SER A 118 -3.70 2.82 -1.61
C SER A 118 -4.06 2.55 -0.14
N THR A 119 -3.46 1.54 0.50
CA THR A 119 -3.91 1.11 1.84
C THR A 119 -3.02 1.55 3.00
N SER A 120 -1.78 2.00 2.76
CA SER A 120 -0.82 2.33 3.83
C SER A 120 -0.12 3.68 3.69
N TRP A 121 -0.08 4.27 2.49
CA TRP A 121 0.68 5.49 2.21
C TRP A 121 -0.15 6.59 1.55
N ASN A 122 -1.30 6.23 1.00
CA ASN A 122 -2.30 7.18 0.58
C ASN A 122 -3.07 7.65 1.82
N THR A 123 -2.52 8.56 2.62
CA THR A 123 -3.29 9.31 3.61
C THR A 123 -4.23 10.29 2.91
N LEU A 124 -5.09 9.78 2.02
CA LEU A 124 -6.38 10.24 1.48
C LEU A 124 -6.61 11.71 1.10
N PHE A 125 -5.61 12.57 1.23
CA PHE A 125 -5.61 13.92 0.72
C PHE A 125 -4.19 14.16 0.22
N ILE A 126 -4.05 14.05 -1.10
CA ILE A 126 -3.02 14.76 -1.85
C ILE A 126 -3.04 16.18 -1.29
N ASP A 127 -2.06 16.51 -0.46
CA ASP A 127 -1.89 17.85 0.06
C ASP A 127 -1.54 18.71 -1.15
N ARG A 128 -2.60 19.25 -1.77
CA ARG A 128 -2.55 20.15 -2.92
C ARG A 128 -1.96 21.51 -2.53
N PHE A 129 -1.51 21.65 -1.29
CA PHE A 129 -0.64 22.73 -0.85
C PHE A 129 0.80 22.38 -1.24
N VAL A 130 1.06 22.42 -2.55
CA VAL A 130 2.31 23.02 -3.03
C VAL A 130 2.24 24.47 -2.54
N SER A 131 2.64 24.68 -1.29
CA SER A 131 3.08 25.99 -0.86
C SER A 131 4.31 26.29 -1.70
N ASP A 132 4.25 27.35 -2.50
CA ASP A 132 5.35 27.96 -3.26
C ASP A 132 6.66 28.12 -2.46
N ASP A 133 6.60 28.00 -1.13
CA ASP A 133 7.75 28.05 -0.22
C ASP A 133 8.67 26.82 -0.25
N GLY A 134 8.24 25.68 -0.82
CA GLY A 134 9.10 24.50 -0.95
C GLY A 134 10.21 24.69 -1.99
N VAL A 135 9.89 25.36 -3.10
CA VAL A 135 10.83 25.60 -4.21
C VAL A 135 11.74 26.80 -3.90
N SER A 136 11.25 27.81 -3.18
CA SER A 136 12.06 28.98 -2.81
C SER A 136 13.15 28.66 -1.76
N LYS A 137 12.98 27.61 -0.95
CA LYS A 137 14.02 27.16 0.01
C LYS A 137 15.14 26.31 -0.59
N ILE A 138 14.98 25.78 -1.80
CA ILE A 138 16.05 25.09 -2.54
C ILE A 138 17.13 26.09 -3.02
N ARG A 139 16.80 27.39 -3.01
CA ARG A 139 17.62 28.44 -3.61
C ARG A 139 18.83 28.84 -2.77
N ASN A 140 18.81 28.73 -1.43
CA ASN A 140 19.81 29.42 -0.58
C ASN A 140 20.43 28.61 0.60
N GLY A 141 20.32 27.28 0.64
CA GLY A 141 20.89 26.46 1.72
C GLY A 141 22.05 25.55 1.26
N PRO A 142 23.16 25.42 2.01
CA PRO A 142 24.30 24.56 1.66
C PRO A 142 24.03 23.05 1.80
N ASP A 143 22.83 22.64 2.21
CA ASP A 143 22.46 21.25 2.49
C ASP A 143 21.54 20.68 1.38
N ARG A 144 22.02 20.72 0.13
CA ARG A 144 21.28 20.23 -1.05
C ARG A 144 21.25 18.70 -1.16
N SER A 145 22.20 17.99 -0.54
CA SER A 145 22.29 16.52 -0.56
C SER A 145 21.29 15.83 0.39
N THR A 146 20.73 16.55 1.36
CA THR A 146 19.83 15.98 2.38
C THR A 146 18.38 15.81 1.87
N ILE A 147 18.05 16.32 0.69
CA ILE A 147 16.71 16.20 0.08
C ILE A 147 16.55 14.87 -0.69
N LEU A 148 17.63 14.22 -1.12
CA LEU A 148 17.57 13.06 -2.00
C LEU A 148 17.53 11.69 -1.29
N CYS A 149 17.96 11.60 -0.03
CA CYS A 149 18.08 10.30 0.64
C CYS A 149 17.53 10.33 2.08
N GLU A 150 16.27 10.72 2.22
CA GLU A 150 15.57 10.50 3.48
C GLU A 150 15.39 8.99 3.65
N LYS A 151 15.93 8.38 4.72
CA LYS A 151 15.94 6.90 4.93
C LYS A 151 14.56 6.22 4.78
N THR A 152 13.49 6.99 4.81
CA THR A 152 12.11 6.58 4.53
C THR A 152 11.86 6.25 3.06
N SER A 153 12.51 6.92 2.10
CA SER A 153 12.42 6.64 0.66
C SER A 153 12.96 5.26 0.31
N VAL A 154 14.02 4.82 0.99
CA VAL A 154 14.67 3.50 0.80
C VAL A 154 13.68 2.36 1.03
N LEU A 155 12.90 2.41 2.12
CA LEU A 155 11.91 1.37 2.43
C LEU A 155 10.78 1.35 1.39
N MET A 156 10.33 2.52 0.94
CA MET A 156 9.32 2.62 -0.11
C MET A 156 9.86 2.04 -1.41
N ASN A 157 11.09 2.40 -1.78
CA ASN A 157 11.78 1.89 -2.96
C ASN A 157 11.94 0.37 -2.94
N ILE A 158 12.39 -0.18 -1.82
CA ILE A 158 12.45 -1.64 -1.64
C ILE A 158 11.05 -2.26 -1.78
N ALA A 159 10.02 -1.67 -1.15
CA ALA A 159 8.69 -2.24 -1.12
C ALA A 159 8.12 -2.40 -2.54
N TRP A 160 8.11 -1.35 -3.37
CA TRP A 160 7.53 -1.46 -4.72
C TRP A 160 8.41 -2.27 -5.67
N MET A 161 9.73 -2.16 -5.57
CA MET A 161 10.62 -2.90 -6.47
C MET A 161 10.57 -4.41 -6.19
N THR A 162 10.28 -4.81 -4.95
CA THR A 162 10.14 -6.23 -4.57
C THR A 162 8.75 -6.80 -4.81
N ASP A 163 7.79 -6.01 -5.31
CA ASP A 163 6.48 -6.53 -5.67
C ASP A 163 6.61 -7.47 -6.88
N PRO A 164 6.24 -8.75 -6.76
CA PRO A 164 6.33 -9.70 -7.86
C PRO A 164 5.47 -9.29 -9.06
N ILE A 165 4.34 -8.59 -8.84
CA ILE A 165 3.46 -8.13 -9.91
C ILE A 165 4.14 -6.99 -10.68
N GLU A 166 4.68 -5.99 -9.96
CA GLU A 166 5.39 -4.87 -10.61
C GLU A 166 6.67 -5.33 -11.31
N TYR A 167 7.39 -6.28 -10.71
CA TYR A 167 8.55 -6.88 -11.37
C TYR A 167 8.17 -7.55 -12.69
N LEU A 168 7.08 -8.31 -12.72
CA LEU A 168 6.59 -8.94 -13.95
C LEU A 168 6.09 -7.90 -14.96
N LEU A 169 5.35 -6.88 -14.51
CA LEU A 169 4.86 -5.81 -15.38
C LEU A 169 6.01 -5.00 -15.99
N SER A 170 6.99 -4.58 -15.19
CA SER A 170 8.18 -3.88 -15.67
C SER A 170 9.08 -4.75 -16.54
N ARG A 171 9.11 -6.07 -16.32
CA ARG A 171 9.93 -6.97 -17.13
C ARG A 171 9.33 -7.26 -18.50
N PHE A 172 8.00 -7.36 -18.59
CA PHE A 172 7.32 -7.86 -19.79
C PHE A 172 6.50 -6.81 -20.55
N TRP A 173 6.05 -5.75 -19.89
CA TRP A 173 5.12 -4.78 -20.48
C TRP A 173 5.62 -3.33 -20.46
N ASN A 174 6.31 -2.91 -19.40
CA ASN A 174 6.65 -1.51 -19.21
C ASN A 174 8.17 -1.27 -19.29
N HIS A 175 8.62 -0.67 -20.38
CA HIS A 175 9.97 -0.12 -20.50
C HIS A 175 10.07 1.21 -19.74
N SER A 176 10.14 1.14 -18.41
CA SER A 176 10.39 2.30 -17.57
C SER A 176 11.79 2.85 -17.85
N THR A 177 11.89 4.05 -18.39
CA THR A 177 13.18 4.70 -18.64
C THR A 177 13.51 5.71 -17.54
N VAL A 178 14.77 5.74 -17.16
CA VAL A 178 15.32 6.69 -16.18
C VAL A 178 16.47 7.47 -16.82
N TYR A 179 16.65 8.70 -16.35
CA TYR A 179 17.62 9.64 -16.87
C TYR A 179 18.66 9.95 -15.79
N PHE A 180 19.94 9.88 -16.15
CA PHE A 180 21.06 10.26 -15.32
C PHE A 180 21.35 11.73 -15.54
N TYR A 181 21.28 12.50 -14.45
CA TYR A 181 21.62 13.91 -14.44
C TYR A 181 22.87 14.12 -13.60
N ARG A 182 23.79 14.91 -14.12
CA ARG A 182 24.96 15.42 -13.41
C ARG A 182 24.69 16.87 -13.04
N ASP A 183 24.80 17.20 -11.77
CA ASP A 183 24.76 18.59 -11.31
C ASP A 183 26.08 19.27 -11.72
N LYS A 184 26.00 20.38 -12.47
CA LYS A 184 27.16 21.14 -12.96
C LYS A 184 27.94 21.80 -11.83
N ALA A 185 27.32 22.06 -10.68
CA ALA A 185 27.97 22.73 -9.56
C ALA A 185 28.74 21.76 -8.67
N THR A 186 28.16 20.58 -8.40
CA THR A 186 28.74 19.58 -7.47
C THR A 186 29.42 18.42 -8.17
N ASP A 187 29.19 18.25 -9.48
CA ASP A 187 29.60 17.08 -10.26
C ASP A 187 28.95 15.77 -9.78
N GLU A 188 27.92 15.84 -8.93
CA GLU A 188 27.20 14.67 -8.43
C GLU A 188 26.21 14.17 -9.48
N VAL A 189 26.19 12.85 -9.69
CA VAL A 189 25.26 12.17 -10.60
C VAL A 189 24.09 11.62 -9.80
N PHE A 190 22.87 11.91 -10.24
CA PHE A 190 21.64 11.39 -9.66
C PHE A 190 20.69 10.89 -10.74
N LEU A 191 19.77 10.00 -10.35
CA LEU A 191 18.76 9.45 -11.24
C LEU A 191 17.45 10.19 -11.08
N HIS A 192 16.75 10.40 -12.19
CA HIS A 192 15.40 10.96 -12.17
C HIS A 192 14.50 10.28 -13.21
N PRO A 193 13.22 10.01 -12.88
CA PRO A 193 12.29 9.37 -13.82
C PRO A 193 11.79 10.31 -14.92
N LEU A 194 11.74 11.62 -14.66
CA LEU A 194 11.31 12.61 -15.65
C LEU A 194 12.40 12.90 -16.67
N SER A 195 11.97 13.12 -17.90
CA SER A 195 12.82 13.60 -18.99
C SER A 195 13.23 15.07 -18.79
N PRO A 196 14.29 15.56 -19.49
CA PRO A 196 14.75 16.94 -19.35
C PRO A 196 13.65 17.96 -19.67
N ASP A 197 12.81 17.65 -20.67
CA ASP A 197 11.70 18.51 -21.09
C ASP A 197 10.62 18.62 -20.01
N GLU A 198 10.26 17.50 -19.36
CA GLU A 198 9.30 17.47 -18.25
C GLU A 198 9.85 18.19 -17.00
N LEU A 199 11.14 18.02 -16.72
CA LEU A 199 11.83 18.76 -15.65
C LEU A 199 11.83 20.27 -15.93
N LYS A 200 12.04 20.68 -17.18
CA LYS A 200 11.97 22.08 -17.60
C LYS A 200 10.57 22.66 -17.42
N LEU A 201 9.52 21.90 -17.74
CA LEU A 201 8.13 22.31 -17.47
C LEU A 201 7.85 22.48 -15.97
N LEU A 202 8.51 21.68 -15.11
CA LEU A 202 8.31 21.73 -13.67
C LEU A 202 9.10 22.86 -12.98
N ALA A 203 10.33 23.14 -13.42
CA ALA A 203 11.27 24.00 -12.69
C ALA A 203 11.98 25.08 -13.53
N GLY A 204 11.63 25.28 -14.81
CA GLY A 204 12.01 26.42 -15.64
C GLY A 204 13.49 26.50 -16.04
N ASP A 205 14.38 26.56 -15.04
CA ASP A 205 15.81 26.89 -15.18
C ASP A 205 16.71 25.66 -15.01
N VAL A 206 16.16 24.44 -15.19
CA VAL A 206 16.86 23.18 -14.89
C VAL A 206 18.10 22.96 -15.77
N GLU A 207 18.06 23.39 -17.02
CA GLU A 207 19.17 23.25 -17.98
C GLU A 207 20.43 24.01 -17.55
N GLU A 208 20.30 25.07 -16.74
CA GLU A 208 21.47 25.82 -16.24
C GLU A 208 22.26 25.03 -15.22
N PHE A 209 21.58 24.19 -14.42
CA PHE A 209 22.17 23.46 -13.30
C PHE A 209 22.44 21.99 -13.61
N LEU A 210 21.63 21.36 -14.46
CA LEU A 210 21.72 19.93 -14.74
C LEU A 210 22.21 19.66 -16.16
N LEU A 211 23.07 18.66 -16.28
CA LEU A 211 23.48 18.08 -17.55
C LEU A 211 22.98 16.63 -17.60
N MET A 212 22.19 16.29 -18.61
CA MET A 212 21.76 14.91 -18.83
C MET A 212 22.92 14.13 -19.46
N GLU A 213 23.39 13.09 -18.78
CA GLU A 213 24.49 12.26 -19.25
C GLU A 213 24.00 11.07 -20.07
N GLU A 214 23.04 10.33 -19.53
CA GLU A 214 22.68 9.02 -20.05
C GLU A 214 21.21 8.71 -19.80
N ARG A 215 20.63 7.92 -20.71
CA ARG A 215 19.29 7.35 -20.58
C ARG A 215 19.43 5.83 -20.50
N LYS A 216 18.88 5.21 -19.47
CA LYS A 216 18.84 3.75 -19.31
C LYS A 216 17.44 3.25 -19.05
N GLU A 217 17.21 1.98 -19.32
CA GLU A 217 16.06 1.31 -18.76
C GLU A 217 16.26 1.09 -17.26
N LEU A 218 15.20 1.24 -16.47
CA LEU A 218 15.23 1.05 -15.02
C LEU A 218 15.80 -0.33 -14.64
N ASN A 219 15.52 -1.36 -15.45
CA ASN A 219 16.00 -2.72 -15.22
C ASN A 219 17.50 -2.89 -15.43
N GLU A 220 18.14 -2.02 -16.22
CA GLU A 220 19.58 -2.02 -16.47
C GLU A 220 20.36 -1.36 -15.31
N VAL A 221 19.68 -0.53 -14.51
CA VAL A 221 20.30 0.13 -13.36
C VAL A 221 20.54 -0.88 -12.23
N PRO A 222 21.73 -0.89 -11.61
CA PRO A 222 22.01 -1.71 -10.44
C PRO A 222 20.96 -1.51 -9.35
N TRP A 223 20.57 -2.61 -8.70
CA TRP A 223 19.53 -2.59 -7.67
C TRP A 223 19.85 -1.64 -6.51
N SER A 224 21.14 -1.51 -6.15
CA SER A 224 21.61 -0.56 -5.14
C SER A 224 21.31 0.88 -5.53
N GLU A 225 21.66 1.28 -6.76
CA GLU A 225 21.43 2.65 -7.24
C GLU A 225 19.94 2.96 -7.36
N ARG A 226 19.14 1.98 -7.79
CA ARG A 226 17.69 2.09 -7.81
C ARG A 226 17.09 2.40 -6.42
N ILE A 227 17.59 1.76 -5.37
CA ILE A 227 17.05 1.97 -4.02
C ILE A 227 17.44 3.34 -3.47
N TYR A 228 18.68 3.77 -3.67
CA TYR A 228 19.24 4.94 -2.99
C TYR A 228 19.10 6.24 -3.80
N CYS A 229 18.96 6.16 -5.12
CA CYS A 229 19.04 7.31 -6.02
C CYS A 229 17.73 7.61 -6.78
N CYS A 230 16.66 6.82 -6.60
CA CYS A 230 15.36 7.03 -7.24
C CYS A 230 14.28 7.59 -6.29
#